data_AF-D5K845-F1
#
_entry.id   AF-D5K845-F1
#
_cell.length_a   1.000
_cell.length_b   1.000
_cell.length_c   1.000
_cell.angle_alpha   90.00
_cell.angle_beta   90.00
_cell.angle_gamma   90.00
#
_symmetry.space_group_name_H-M   'P 1'
#
loop_
_entity.id
_entity.type
_entity.pdbx_description
1 polymer ?
#
loop_
_entity_poly.entity_id
_entity_poly.type
_entity_poly.pdbx_seq_one_letter_code
_entity_poly.pdbx_strand_id
1 'polypeptide(L)' 'NRTTRVNFDAKNILIDNFVEINNRVGSGAGRKASSTVLTLKSSEKITSRENAEISLYDGATLNLVSSSNQSVDL' A
#
# COMPACT_ATOMS: atom_id res chain seq x y z
N ASN A 1 12.90 -14.42 -9.59
CA ASN A 1 12.33 -13.18 -9.01
C ASN A 1 10.82 -13.31 -8.93
N ARG A 2 10.25 -13.27 -7.71
CA ARG A 2 8.79 -13.32 -7.49
C ARG A 2 8.31 -11.97 -7.01
N THR A 3 7.13 -11.56 -7.47
CA THR A 3 6.45 -10.35 -7.03
C THR A 3 5.28 -10.73 -6.13
N THR A 4 5.25 -10.20 -4.92
CA THR A 4 4.09 -10.30 -4.03
C THR A 4 2.98 -9.43 -4.62
N ARG A 5 1.77 -9.99 -4.74
CA ARG A 5 0.58 -9.25 -5.20
C ARG A 5 -0.47 -9.30 -4.11
N VAL A 6 -0.65 -8.19 -3.40
CA VAL A 6 -1.67 -8.03 -2.37
C VAL A 6 -2.77 -7.15 -2.95
N ASN A 7 -4.01 -7.63 -2.90
CA ASN A 7 -5.14 -6.91 -3.46
C ASN A 7 -6.24 -6.81 -2.41
N PHE A 8 -6.74 -5.59 -2.20
CA PHE A 8 -7.95 -5.32 -1.44
C PHE A 8 -9.02 -4.82 -2.41
N ASP A 9 -10.23 -5.35 -2.27
CA ASP A 9 -11.43 -4.87 -2.95
C ASP A 9 -12.48 -4.60 -1.87
N ALA A 10 -12.72 -3.32 -1.59
CA ALA A 10 -13.52 -2.89 -0.45
C ALA A 10 -14.44 -1.73 -0.82
N LYS A 11 -15.43 -1.47 0.05
CA LYS A 11 -16.31 -0.31 -0.09
C LYS A 11 -15.57 0.99 0.24
N ASN A 12 -14.89 1.01 1.39
CA ASN A 12 -14.03 2.09 1.83
C ASN A 12 -12.72 1.49 2.32
N ILE A 13 -11.61 2.22 2.11
CA ILE A 13 -10.30 1.85 2.65
C ILE A 13 -9.83 3.03 3.50
N LEU A 14 -9.55 2.77 4.77
CA LEU A 14 -9.08 3.77 5.72
C LEU A 14 -7.69 3.36 6.22
N ILE A 15 -6.69 4.18 5.92
CA ILE A 15 -5.32 4.02 6.40
C ILE A 15 -5.19 4.86 7.66
N ASP A 16 -5.41 4.21 8.80
CA ASP A 16 -5.54 4.88 10.10
C ASP A 16 -4.22 5.06 10.87
N ASN A 17 -3.17 4.39 10.42
CA ASN A 17 -1.86 4.37 11.03
C ASN A 17 -0.81 4.28 9.91
N PHE A 18 0.27 3.51 10.07
CA PHE A 18 1.26 3.35 9.02
C PHE A 18 1.07 2.08 8.17
N VAL A 19 1.53 2.14 6.92
CA VAL A 19 1.71 1.00 6.03
C VAL A 19 3.07 1.11 5.35
N GLU A 20 3.92 0.11 5.58
CA GLU A 20 5.22 0.01 4.93
C GLU A 20 5.19 -1.09 3.85
N ILE A 21 5.43 -0.72 2.59
CA ILE A 21 5.36 -1.64 1.45
C ILE A 21 6.76 -2.02 1.02
N ASN A 22 7.02 -3.34 0.96
CA ASN A 22 8.32 -3.93 0.65
C ASN A 22 9.44 -3.51 1.60
N ASN A 23 9.10 -3.30 2.88
CA ASN A 23 10.07 -2.91 3.88
C ASN A 23 11.15 -3.97 4.12
N ARG A 24 12.20 -3.55 4.80
CA ARG A 24 13.31 -4.41 5.16
C ARG A 24 12.89 -5.40 6.24
N VAL A 25 13.19 -6.68 6.01
CA VAL A 25 12.99 -7.71 7.03
C VAL A 25 14.16 -7.67 8.03
N GLY A 26 13.83 -7.37 9.29
CA GLY A 26 14.77 -7.37 10.41
C GLY A 26 15.95 -6.41 10.22
N SER A 27 17.12 -6.82 10.73
CA SER A 27 18.37 -6.05 10.63
C SER A 27 19.11 -6.23 9.28
N GLY A 28 18.45 -6.77 8.23
CA GLY A 28 18.96 -6.78 6.85
C GLY A 28 20.15 -7.67 6.54
N ALA A 29 20.59 -8.50 7.49
CA ALA A 29 21.60 -9.53 7.26
C ALA A 29 21.06 -10.73 6.45
N GLY A 30 19.75 -10.80 6.25
CA GLY A 30 19.06 -11.85 5.49
C GLY A 30 18.93 -11.55 4.00
N ARG A 31 18.05 -12.31 3.32
CA ARG A 31 17.77 -12.12 1.89
C ARG A 31 17.15 -10.75 1.63
N LYS A 32 17.59 -10.08 0.57
CA LYS A 32 16.94 -8.84 0.10
C LYS A 32 15.49 -9.11 -0.29
N ALA A 33 14.60 -8.17 0.04
CA ALA A 33 13.23 -8.19 -0.45
C ALA A 33 13.24 -8.18 -1.99
N SER A 34 12.29 -8.90 -2.60
CA SER A 34 12.09 -8.85 -4.06
C SER A 34 11.22 -7.65 -4.41
N SER A 35 10.04 -7.84 -4.99
CA SER A 35 9.11 -6.76 -5.28
C SER A 35 7.71 -7.04 -4.75
N THR A 36 6.98 -5.98 -4.46
CA THR A 36 5.60 -6.05 -3.96
C THR A 36 4.73 -5.05 -4.68
N VAL A 37 3.58 -5.51 -5.17
CA VAL A 37 2.51 -4.67 -5.68
C VAL A 37 1.34 -4.78 -4.70
N LEU A 38 0.96 -3.65 -4.10
CA LEU A 38 -0.26 -3.50 -3.31
C LEU A 38 -1.29 -2.75 -4.15
N THR A 39 -2.47 -3.35 -4.33
CA THR A 39 -3.61 -2.68 -4.97
C THR A 39 -4.70 -2.45 -3.95
N LEU A 40 -5.01 -1.18 -3.71
CA LEU A 40 -6.14 -0.75 -2.89
C LEU A 40 -7.26 -0.32 -3.83
N LYS A 41 -8.25 -1.19 -4.00
CA LYS A 41 -9.45 -0.90 -4.78
C LYS A 41 -10.61 -0.58 -3.84
N SER A 42 -11.15 0.62 -3.99
CA SER A 42 -12.29 1.10 -3.22
C SER A 42 -13.45 1.51 -4.11
N SER A 43 -14.66 1.07 -3.80
CA SER A 43 -15.85 1.48 -4.56
C SER A 43 -16.42 2.84 -4.13
N GLU A 44 -15.96 3.42 -3.01
CA GLU A 44 -16.34 4.76 -2.57
C GLU A 44 -15.13 5.68 -2.33
N LYS A 45 -14.34 5.44 -1.27
CA LYS A 45 -13.20 6.30 -0.90
C LYS A 45 -12.00 5.52 -0.35
N ILE A 46 -10.81 6.04 -0.57
CA ILE A 46 -9.55 5.70 0.11
C ILE A 46 -9.13 6.94 0.89
N THR A 47 -9.06 6.84 2.21
CA THR A 47 -8.68 7.96 3.09
C THR A 47 -7.54 7.60 4.01
N SER A 48 -6.74 8.58 4.41
CA SER A 48 -5.77 8.47 5.50
C SER A 48 -6.15 9.36 6.68
N ARG A 49 -5.52 9.15 7.85
CA ARG A 49 -5.45 10.16 8.91
C ARG A 49 -4.23 11.05 8.68
N GLU A 50 -4.27 12.27 9.24
CA GLU A 50 -3.15 13.24 9.15
C GLU A 50 -1.78 12.67 9.53
N ASN A 51 -1.73 11.75 10.51
CA ASN A 51 -0.49 11.12 10.98
C ASN A 51 -0.27 9.69 10.42
N ALA A 52 -1.06 9.28 9.42
CA ALA A 52 -0.85 8.02 8.75
C ALA A 52 0.37 8.12 7.83
N GLU A 53 1.26 7.13 7.89
CA GLU A 53 2.47 7.10 7.05
C GLU A 53 2.37 5.99 6.02
N ILE A 54 2.57 6.32 4.75
CA ILE A 54 2.63 5.33 3.67
C ILE A 54 4.04 5.35 3.08
N SER A 55 4.84 4.35 3.43
CA SER A 55 6.24 4.28 3.05
C SER A 55 6.46 3.19 2.01
N LEU A 56 6.92 3.58 0.82
CA LEU A 56 7.25 2.69 -0.29
C LEU A 56 8.77 2.53 -0.39
N TYR A 57 9.24 1.31 -0.23
CA TYR A 57 10.66 0.97 -0.34
C TYR A 57 10.99 0.46 -1.75
N ASP A 58 12.29 0.27 -2.05
CA ASP A 58 12.77 -0.24 -3.35
C ASP A 58 11.99 -1.51 -3.76
N GLY A 59 11.47 -1.55 -4.98
CA GLY A 59 10.65 -2.66 -5.48
C GLY A 59 9.18 -2.66 -5.05
N ALA A 60 8.70 -1.62 -4.35
CA ALA A 60 7.28 -1.43 -4.03
C ALA A 60 6.50 -0.74 -5.16
N THR A 61 5.23 -1.08 -5.29
CA THR A 61 4.24 -0.35 -6.10
C THR A 61 2.92 -0.30 -5.35
N LEU A 62 2.32 0.88 -5.27
CA LEU A 62 0.99 1.10 -4.71
C LEU A 62 0.04 1.56 -5.82
N ASN A 63 -0.97 0.74 -6.12
CA ASN A 63 -2.06 1.10 -7.02
C ASN A 63 -3.26 1.54 -6.18
N LEU A 64 -3.75 2.75 -6.44
CA LEU A 64 -4.97 3.30 -5.84
C LEU A 64 -6.04 3.32 -6.91
N VAL A 65 -7.07 2.51 -6.75
CA VAL A 65 -8.16 2.39 -7.71
C VAL A 65 -9.44 2.75 -6.99
N SER A 66 -10.03 3.90 -7.32
CA SER A 66 -11.33 4.23 -6.78
C SER A 66 -12.23 4.92 -7.81
N SER A 67 -13.53 4.70 -7.65
CA SER A 67 -14.58 4.88 -8.66
C SER A 67 -15.00 6.34 -8.87
N SER A 68 -14.58 7.25 -8.00
CA SER A 68 -14.91 8.68 -8.06
C SER A 68 -13.66 9.54 -8.24
N ASN A 69 -13.74 10.59 -9.05
CA ASN A 69 -12.59 11.45 -9.40
C ASN A 69 -11.97 12.24 -8.22
N GLN A 70 -12.57 12.18 -7.02
CA GLN A 70 -12.06 12.79 -5.76
C GLN A 70 -12.00 11.79 -4.60
N SER A 71 -11.90 10.50 -4.91
CA SER A 71 -12.06 9.41 -3.94
C SER A 71 -10.79 9.03 -3.18
N VAL A 72 -9.64 9.64 -3.48
CA VAL A 72 -8.38 9.36 -2.81
C VAL A 72 -7.92 10.62 -2.10
N ASP A 73 -7.72 10.51 -0.79
CA ASP A 73 -7.38 11.61 0.12
C ASP A 73 -6.39 11.08 1.15
N LEU A 74 -5.10 11.24 0.87
CA LEU A 74 -3.98 10.58 1.56
C LEU A 74 -3.02 11.57 2.21
#